data_AF-A0A6V7IT56-F1
#
_entry.id   AF-A0A6V7IT56-F1
#
_cell.length_a   1.000
_cell.length_b   1.000
_cell.length_c   1.000
_cell.angle_alpha   90.00
_cell.angle_beta   90.00
_cell.angle_gamma   90.00
#
_symmetry.space_group_name_H-M   'P 1'
#
loop_
_entity.id
_entity.type
_entity.pdbx_description
1 polymer ?
#
loop_
_entity_poly.entity_id
_entity_poly.type
_entity_poly.pdbx_seq_one_letter_code
_entity_poly.pdbx_strand_id
1 'polypeptide(L)' 'IEECVVCSDRKAGVLFRPCGHMCVCESCATLMKKKCVQCRVQIQHIVPLSVCSGGG' A
#
# COMPACT_ATOMS: atom_id res chain seq x y z
N ILE A 1 10.64 -6.16 2.63
CA ILE A 1 9.44 -5.47 2.08
C ILE A 1 8.41 -6.55 1.84
N GLU A 2 7.23 -6.40 2.43
CA GLU A 2 6.18 -7.43 2.46
C GLU A 2 5.55 -7.63 1.07
N GLU A 3 4.87 -8.77 0.84
CA GLU A 3 4.08 -9.01 -0.37
C GLU A 3 2.67 -8.42 -0.25
N CYS A 4 2.05 -8.14 -1.40
CA CYS A 4 0.68 -7.64 -1.42
C CYS A 4 -0.27 -8.73 -0.92
N VAL A 5 -0.93 -8.48 0.22
CA VAL A 5 -1.84 -9.46 0.84
C VAL A 5 -3.12 -9.72 0.04
N VAL A 6 -3.34 -9.00 -1.06
CA VAL A 6 -4.54 -9.11 -1.91
C VAL A 6 -4.28 -10.03 -3.10
N CYS A 7 -3.17 -9.80 -3.81
CA CYS A 7 -2.86 -10.56 -5.02
C CYS A 7 -1.73 -11.58 -4.85
N SER A 8 -0.94 -11.48 -3.78
CA SER A 8 0.23 -12.33 -3.51
C SER A 8 1.22 -12.46 -4.68
N ASP A 9 1.20 -11.50 -5.59
CA ASP A 9 1.93 -11.51 -6.88
C ASP A 9 2.96 -10.38 -6.98
N ARG A 10 2.71 -9.27 -6.28
CA ARG A 10 3.56 -8.07 -6.27
C ARG A 10 3.90 -7.66 -4.86
N LYS A 11 5.03 -6.97 -4.68
CA LYS A 11 5.44 -6.39 -3.40
C LYS A 11 4.46 -5.31 -2.94
N ALA A 12 4.21 -5.27 -1.64
CA ALA A 12 3.51 -4.15 -1.02
C ALA A 12 4.33 -2.88 -1.25
N GLY A 13 3.67 -1.84 -1.76
CA GLY A 13 4.30 -0.65 -2.30
C GLY A 13 3.61 0.64 -1.91
N VAL A 14 2.51 0.61 -1.15
CA VAL A 14 1.76 1.81 -0.78
C VAL A 14 1.51 1.89 0.72
N LEU A 15 1.57 3.09 1.27
CA LEU A 15 1.24 3.40 2.64
C LEU A 15 -0.17 3.96 2.75
N PHE A 16 -1.02 3.33 3.55
CA PHE A 16 -2.36 3.84 3.86
C PHE A 16 -2.33 4.82 5.03
N ARG A 17 -2.96 5.99 4.89
CA ARG A 17 -3.13 6.98 5.97
C ARG A 17 -4.60 7.07 6.39
N PRO A 18 -4.90 7.27 7.69
CA PRO A 18 -3.95 7.57 8.78
C PRO A 18 -3.29 6.34 9.42
N CYS A 19 -3.70 5.11 9.09
CA CYS A 19 -3.28 3.93 9.85
C CYS A 19 -1.80 3.50 9.70
N GLY A 20 -1.10 3.93 8.65
CA GLY A 20 0.31 3.64 8.43
C GLY A 20 0.63 2.22 7.93
N HIS A 21 -0.37 1.43 7.51
CA HIS A 21 -0.10 0.09 7.00
C HIS A 21 0.37 0.09 5.55
N MET A 22 1.42 -0.67 5.28
CA MET A 22 1.95 -0.94 3.94
C MET A 22 1.81 -2.42 3.61
N CYS A 23 0.63 -2.82 3.12
CA CYS A 23 0.27 -4.23 2.93
C CYS A 23 -0.22 -4.56 1.52
N VAL A 24 -0.30 -3.59 0.60
CA VAL A 24 -0.77 -3.83 -0.77
C VAL A 24 0.13 -3.18 -1.82
N CYS A 25 0.11 -3.71 -3.04
CA CYS A 25 0.77 -3.13 -4.20
C CYS A 25 -0.04 -1.94 -4.77
N GLU A 26 0.58 -1.12 -5.61
CA GLU A 26 -0.06 0.05 -6.23
C GLU A 26 -1.32 -0.30 -7.03
N SER A 27 -1.30 -1.39 -7.80
CA SER A 27 -2.46 -1.82 -8.59
C SER A 27 -3.66 -2.20 -7.71
N CYS A 28 -3.42 -2.95 -6.63
CA CYS A 28 -4.48 -3.34 -5.71
C CYS A 28 -4.96 -2.17 -4.85
N ALA A 29 -4.07 -1.23 -4.52
CA ALA A 29 -4.42 -0.03 -3.76
C ALA A 29 -5.51 0.80 -4.45
N THR A 30 -5.48 0.91 -5.78
CA THR A 30 -6.46 1.66 -6.56
C THR A 30 -7.88 1.10 -6.44
N LEU A 31 -8.01 -0.23 -6.24
CA LEU A 31 -9.28 -0.92 -5.99
C LEU A 31 -9.74 -0.76 -4.53
N MET A 32 -8.80 -0.45 -3.62
CA MET A 32 -8.99 -0.53 -2.17
C MET A 32 -9.03 0.88 -1.54
N LYS A 33 -10.12 1.62 -1.78
CA LYS A 33 -10.28 3.02 -1.30
C LYS A 33 -11.06 3.19 0.00
N LYS A 34 -11.77 2.15 0.47
CA LYS A 34 -12.69 2.31 1.62
C LYS A 34 -11.98 2.20 2.96
N LYS A 35 -11.35 1.05 3.22
CA LYS A 35 -10.79 0.71 4.52
C LYS A 35 -9.53 -0.14 4.36
N CYS A 36 -8.58 0.05 5.26
CA CYS A 36 -7.37 -0.76 5.32
C CYS A 36 -7.73 -2.23 5.59
N VAL A 37 -7.14 -3.15 4.83
CA VAL A 37 -7.41 -4.59 5.00
C VAL A 37 -6.88 -5.15 6.32
N GLN A 38 -5.81 -4.58 6.86
CA GLN A 38 -5.20 -4.97 8.14
C GLN A 38 -6.02 -4.49 9.34
N CYS A 39 -6.27 -3.18 9.44
CA CYS A 39 -6.86 -2.59 10.65
C CYS A 39 -8.28 -2.06 10.49
N ARG A 40 -8.88 -2.18 9.29
CA ARG A 40 -10.23 -1.69 8.95
C ARG A 40 -10.47 -0.18 9.12
N VAL A 41 -9.43 0.61 9.45
CA VAL A 41 -9.47 2.08 9.50
C VAL A 41 -9.74 2.62 8.10
N GLN A 42 -10.57 3.68 8.01
CA GLN A 42 -10.88 4.34 6.74
C GLN A 42 -9.61 4.91 6.11
N ILE A 43 -9.42 4.63 4.81
CA ILE A 43 -8.28 5.14 4.05
C ILE A 43 -8.63 6.55 3.59
N GLN A 44 -7.82 7.53 4.01
CA GLN A 44 -7.96 8.93 3.60
C GLN A 44 -6.97 9.26 2.48
N HIS A 45 -5.73 8.77 2.61
CA HIS A 45 -4.69 8.96 1.60
C HIS A 45 -3.92 7.67 1.35
N ILE A 46 -3.51 7.49 0.11
CA ILE A 46 -2.63 6.41 -0.34
C ILE A 46 -1.34 7.07 -0.82
N VAL A 47 -0.22 6.71 -0.22
CA VAL A 47 1.09 7.25 -0.59
C VAL A 47 1.92 6.11 -1.17
N PRO A 48 2.16 6.05 -2.50
CA PRO A 48 3.06 5.06 -3.08
C PRO A 48 4.47 5.31 -2.56
N LEU A 49 5.17 4.25 -2.20
CA LEU A 49 6.59 4.29 -1.89
C LEU A 49 7.33 4.56 -3.19
N SER A 50 7.47 5.85 -3.51
CA SER A 50 8.34 6.31 -4.58
C SER A 50 9.76 5.96 -4.14
N VAL A 51 10.30 4.88 -4.67
CA VAL A 51 11.70 4.53 -4.47
C VAL A 51 12.53 5.61 -5.16
N CYS A 52 13.03 6.57 -4.38
CA CYS A 52 14.09 7.47 -4.82
C CYS A 52 15.38 6.65 -4.97
N SER A 53 15.47 5.83 -6.02
CA SER A 53 16.73 5.23 -6.45
C SER A 53 17.41 6.21 -7.39
N GLY A 54 17.93 7.30 -6.83
CA GLY A 54 18.92 8.13 -7.49
C GLY A 54 20.29 7.47 -7.35
N GLY A 55 20.84 7.03 -8.49
CA GLY A 55 22.26 6.97 -8.86
C GLY A 55 23.30 6.53 -7.82
N GLY A 56 23.89 5.36 -8.09
CA GLY A 56 25.28 5.04 -7.76
C GLY A 56 26.01 4.69 -9.05
#